data_AF-A0A926BEH0-F1
#
_entry.id   AF-A0A926BEH0-F1
#
_cell.length_a   1.000
_cell.length_b   1.000
_cell.length_c   1.000
_cell.angle_alpha   90.00
_cell.angle_beta   90.00
_cell.angle_gamma   90.00
#
_symmetry.space_group_name_H-M   'P 1'
#
loop_
_entity.id
_entity.type
_entity.pdbx_description
1 polymer ?
#
loop_
_entity_poly.entity_id
_entity_poly.type
_entity_poly.pdbx_seq_one_letter_code
_entity_poly.pdbx_strand_id
1 'polypeptide(L)'
;MSRTTFCDPPDGWNERILNLAGQGLPRTTARTLLAVELCFRLVEFLDRTDEAVGVIPALLSGIPLHGVEWSDEQRRAIANVRQIAPYGSTSAWRNALEAYANIPEEWRHYQFPDQPVPQAESEDDDLPESRIGRTGWLVCVLARSDGERRHP
;
A
#
# COMPACT_ATOMS: atom_id res chain seq x y z
N MET A 1 12.32 21.01 3.08
CA MET A 1 11.42 20.61 1.98
C MET A 1 11.79 19.20 1.58
N SER A 2 11.00 18.21 1.99
CA SER A 2 11.30 16.80 1.79
C SER A 2 11.03 16.44 0.33
N ARG A 3 12.10 16.16 -0.41
CA ARG A 3 12.10 15.59 -1.76
C ARG A 3 11.18 14.36 -1.77
N THR A 4 10.14 14.39 -2.60
CA THR A 4 9.08 13.38 -2.61
C THR A 4 9.61 12.06 -3.18
N THR A 5 9.89 11.11 -2.28
CA THR A 5 10.58 9.82 -2.52
C THR A 5 9.93 8.88 -3.55
N PHE A 6 8.69 9.16 -3.99
CA PHE A 6 8.00 8.39 -5.05
C PHE A 6 8.33 8.88 -6.47
N CYS A 7 8.76 10.13 -6.64
CA CYS A 7 9.24 10.64 -7.93
C CYS A 7 10.71 10.29 -8.18
N ASP A 8 11.44 9.93 -7.11
CA ASP A 8 12.84 9.53 -7.18
C ASP A 8 12.99 8.17 -7.87
N PRO A 9 14.14 7.93 -8.54
CA PRO A 9 14.39 6.70 -9.25
C PRO A 9 14.56 5.50 -8.28
N PRO A 10 14.27 4.27 -8.75
CA PRO A 10 14.34 3.04 -7.97
C PRO A 10 15.70 2.75 -7.33
N ASP A 11 16.79 3.29 -7.87
CA ASP A 11 18.13 3.11 -7.31
C ASP A 11 18.24 3.61 -5.87
N GLY A 12 17.58 4.73 -5.55
CA GLY A 12 17.53 5.25 -4.17
C GLY A 12 16.75 4.33 -3.20
N TRP A 13 15.88 3.47 -3.72
CA TRP A 13 15.14 2.51 -2.90
C TRP A 13 15.97 1.30 -2.52
N ASN A 14 16.87 0.86 -3.40
CA ASN A 14 17.82 -0.20 -3.08
C ASN A 14 18.74 0.21 -1.94
N GLU A 15 19.23 1.45 -1.95
CA GLU A 15 20.00 2.02 -0.85
C GLU A 15 19.19 2.07 0.45
N ARG A 16 17.90 2.44 0.36
CA ARG A 16 17.02 2.44 1.54
C ARG A 16 16.80 1.05 2.11
N ILE A 17 16.57 0.04 1.26
CA ILE A 17 16.46 -1.37 1.67
C ILE A 17 17.75 -1.83 2.34
N LEU A 18 18.92 -1.50 1.76
CA LEU A 18 20.23 -1.83 2.34
C LEU A 18 20.42 -1.19 3.71
N ASN A 19 20.04 0.08 3.88
CA ASN A 19 20.09 0.77 5.15
C ASN A 19 19.19 0.11 6.20
N LEU A 20 17.94 -0.19 5.86
CA LEU A 20 17.02 -0.89 6.76
C LEU A 20 17.56 -2.27 7.16
N ALA A 21 18.18 -2.98 6.22
CA ALA A 21 18.80 -4.26 6.50
C ALA A 21 20.01 -4.14 7.43
N GLY A 22 20.82 -3.09 7.27
CA GLY A 22 21.93 -2.77 8.17
C GLY A 22 21.48 -2.43 9.60
N GLN A 23 20.23 -2.03 9.79
CA GLN A 23 19.64 -1.74 11.11
C GLN A 23 18.97 -2.96 11.76
N GLY A 24 19.09 -4.15 11.17
CA GLY A 24 18.62 -5.41 11.75
C GLY A 24 17.31 -5.96 11.18
N LEU A 25 16.70 -5.30 10.19
CA LEU A 25 15.50 -5.80 9.53
C LEU A 25 15.88 -6.81 8.42
N PRO A 26 15.28 -8.01 8.32
CA PRO A 26 15.58 -8.91 7.21
C PRO A 26 15.34 -8.23 5.86
N ARG A 27 16.21 -8.47 4.86
CA ARG A 27 16.15 -7.77 3.57
C ARG A 27 14.78 -7.90 2.87
N THR A 28 14.16 -9.07 2.98
CA THR A 28 12.80 -9.33 2.47
C THR A 28 11.77 -8.47 3.20
N THR A 29 11.83 -8.41 4.53
CA THR A 29 10.98 -7.57 5.37
C THR A 29 11.19 -6.08 5.10
N ALA A 30 12.43 -5.63 4.92
CA ALA A 30 12.77 -4.27 4.54
C ALA A 30 12.20 -3.89 3.17
N ARG A 31 12.23 -4.82 2.21
CA ARG A 31 11.59 -4.63 0.90
C ARG A 31 10.08 -4.53 1.03
N THR A 32 9.44 -5.42 1.80
CA THR A 32 7.99 -5.38 2.05
C THR A 32 7.58 -4.07 2.72
N LEU A 33 8.31 -3.65 3.75
CA LEU A 33 8.11 -2.38 4.45
C LEU A 33 8.10 -1.21 3.45
N LEU A 34 9.19 -1.07 2.70
CA LEU A 34 9.33 0.04 1.75
C LEU A 34 8.29 -0.02 0.62
N ALA A 35 8.03 -1.20 0.07
CA ALA A 35 7.07 -1.36 -1.02
C ALA A 35 5.64 -1.00 -0.58
N VAL A 36 5.20 -1.47 0.59
CA VAL A 36 3.85 -1.20 1.10
C VAL A 36 3.70 0.28 1.45
N GLU A 37 4.67 0.89 2.13
CA GLU A 37 4.63 2.31 2.49
C GLU A 37 4.64 3.21 1.26
N LEU A 38 5.40 2.88 0.22
CA LEU A 38 5.37 3.61 -1.05
C LEU A 38 4.01 3.52 -1.73
N CYS A 39 3.32 2.38 -1.65
CA CYS A 39 1.96 2.27 -2.18
C CYS A 39 0.98 3.17 -1.40
N PHE A 40 1.07 3.22 -0.07
CA PHE A 40 0.22 4.08 0.74
C PHE A 40 0.50 5.57 0.51
N ARG A 41 1.77 5.96 0.44
CA ARG A 41 2.17 7.33 0.07
C ARG A 41 1.72 7.71 -1.34
N LEU A 42 1.72 6.76 -2.28
CA LEU A 42 1.18 6.99 -3.62
C LEU A 42 -0.32 7.29 -3.56
N VAL A 43 -1.10 6.54 -2.77
CA VAL A 43 -2.53 6.79 -2.61
C VAL A 43 -2.80 8.18 -2.01
N GLU A 44 -2.05 8.58 -0.98
CA GLU A 44 -2.12 9.94 -0.42
C GLU A 44 -1.80 11.00 -1.48
N PHE A 45 -0.74 10.78 -2.27
CA PHE A 45 -0.32 11.71 -3.32
C PHE A 45 -1.34 11.85 -4.46
N LEU A 46 -2.10 10.79 -4.74
CA LEU A 46 -3.16 10.78 -5.75
C LEU A 46 -4.51 11.26 -5.21
N ASP A 47 -4.61 11.59 -3.92
CA ASP A 47 -5.85 11.98 -3.24
C ASP A 47 -6.93 10.89 -3.42
N ARG A 48 -6.57 9.64 -3.08
CA ARG A 48 -7.42 8.43 -3.21
C ARG A 48 -7.55 7.66 -1.90
N THR A 49 -7.54 8.37 -0.78
CA THR A 49 -7.47 7.79 0.58
C THR A 49 -8.65 6.87 0.94
N ASP A 50 -9.81 7.08 0.31
CA ASP A 50 -11.06 6.39 0.68
C ASP A 50 -11.09 4.91 0.26
N GLU A 51 -10.22 4.50 -0.67
CA GLU A 51 -10.16 3.13 -1.22
C GLU A 51 -8.72 2.60 -1.28
N ALA A 52 -7.84 3.04 -0.38
CA ALA A 52 -6.40 2.80 -0.48
C ALA A 52 -6.02 1.33 -0.75
N VAL A 53 -6.66 0.38 -0.06
CA VAL A 53 -6.38 -1.05 -0.24
C VAL A 53 -6.95 -1.61 -1.54
N GLY A 54 -8.09 -1.11 -2.02
CA GLY A 54 -8.72 -1.57 -3.27
C GLY A 54 -8.10 -0.97 -4.53
N VAL A 55 -7.60 0.27 -4.44
CA VAL A 55 -7.11 1.04 -5.59
C VAL A 55 -5.68 0.67 -5.97
N ILE A 56 -4.85 0.21 -5.02
CA ILE A 56 -3.43 -0.11 -5.26
C ILE A 56 -3.23 -1.20 -6.33
N PRO A 57 -3.91 -2.37 -6.29
CA PRO A 57 -3.79 -3.36 -7.36
C PRO A 57 -4.15 -2.79 -8.72
N ALA A 58 -5.18 -1.95 -8.79
CA ALA A 58 -5.62 -1.32 -10.03
C ALA A 58 -4.58 -0.32 -10.56
N LEU A 59 -4.03 0.54 -9.68
CA LEU A 59 -2.96 1.49 -10.01
C LEU A 59 -1.67 0.79 -10.46
N LEU A 60 -1.32 -0.35 -9.87
CA LEU A 60 -0.07 -1.05 -10.14
C LEU A 60 -0.19 -2.10 -11.26
N SER A 61 -1.40 -2.47 -11.67
CA SER A 61 -1.67 -3.49 -12.70
C SER A 61 -1.11 -3.18 -14.11
N GLY A 62 -0.76 -1.92 -14.38
CA GLY A 62 -0.42 -1.49 -15.75
C GLY A 62 -1.64 -1.16 -16.61
N ILE A 63 -2.85 -1.52 -16.16
CA ILE A 63 -4.09 -1.29 -16.89
C ILE A 63 -4.49 0.19 -16.75
N PRO A 64 -4.83 0.87 -17.86
CA PRO A 64 -5.38 2.22 -17.81
C PRO A 64 -6.66 2.25 -16.98
N LEU A 65 -6.75 3.17 -16.02
CA LEU A 65 -7.99 3.43 -15.29
C LEU A 65 -8.86 4.36 -16.13
N HIS A 66 -9.99 3.85 -16.61
CA HIS A 66 -10.92 4.62 -17.42
C HIS A 66 -11.49 5.81 -16.63
N GLY A 67 -11.56 6.98 -17.27
CA GLY A 67 -12.09 8.20 -16.67
C GLY A 67 -11.14 8.91 -15.69
N VAL A 68 -9.88 8.48 -15.60
CA VAL A 68 -8.86 9.15 -14.77
C VAL A 68 -7.72 9.66 -15.63
N GLU A 69 -7.56 10.99 -15.68
CA GLU A 69 -6.41 11.64 -16.28
C GLU A 69 -5.37 11.96 -15.21
N TRP A 70 -4.24 11.26 -15.26
CA TRP A 70 -3.09 11.53 -14.40
C TRP A 70 -2.20 12.61 -15.00
N SER A 71 -1.65 13.49 -14.16
CA SER A 71 -0.55 14.37 -14.56
C SER A 71 0.73 13.57 -14.87
N ASP A 72 1.68 14.15 -15.58
CA ASP A 72 2.95 13.47 -15.88
C ASP A 72 3.75 13.12 -14.61
N GLU A 73 3.64 13.94 -13.57
CA GLU A 73 4.23 13.67 -12.26
C GLU A 73 3.58 12.44 -11.60
N GLN A 74 2.24 12.36 -11.63
CA GLN A 74 1.49 11.22 -11.11
C GLN A 74 1.78 9.93 -11.89
N ARG A 75 1.87 10.01 -13.23
CA ARG A 75 2.26 8.87 -14.07
C ARG A 75 3.66 8.38 -13.72
N ARG A 76 4.61 9.30 -13.51
CA ARG A 76 5.97 8.95 -13.10
C ARG A 76 6.01 8.32 -11.72
N ALA A 77 5.27 8.86 -10.75
CA ALA A 77 5.14 8.29 -9.43
C ALA A 77 4.61 6.85 -9.47
N ILE A 78 3.52 6.61 -10.21
CA ILE A 78 2.95 5.28 -10.42
C ILE A 78 3.98 4.34 -11.07
N ALA A 79 4.63 4.79 -12.15
CA ALA A 79 5.61 3.99 -12.89
C ALA A 79 6.81 3.60 -12.03
N ASN A 80 7.31 4.52 -11.20
CA ASN A 80 8.36 4.23 -10.24
C ASN A 80 7.87 3.16 -9.27
N VAL A 81 6.73 3.37 -8.57
CA VAL A 81 6.27 2.47 -7.49
C VAL A 81 6.08 1.03 -7.99
N ARG A 82 5.61 0.87 -9.24
CA ARG A 82 5.51 -0.44 -9.89
C ARG A 82 6.82 -1.24 -9.95
N GLN A 83 7.98 -0.57 -9.95
CA GLN A 83 9.28 -1.27 -10.02
C GLN A 83 9.65 -2.00 -8.72
N ILE A 84 9.13 -1.55 -7.58
CA ILE A 84 9.41 -2.17 -6.27
C ILE A 84 8.23 -2.96 -5.71
N ALA A 85 7.01 -2.54 -6.04
CA ALA A 85 5.76 -3.12 -5.62
C ALA A 85 5.08 -3.85 -6.80
N PRO A 86 5.44 -5.12 -7.08
CA PRO A 86 4.86 -5.89 -8.18
C PRO A 86 3.46 -6.42 -7.81
N TYR A 87 2.63 -5.62 -7.16
CA TYR A 87 1.30 -6.02 -6.69
C TYR A 87 0.25 -5.81 -7.79
N GLY A 88 0.54 -6.32 -8.99
CA GLY A 88 -0.41 -6.28 -10.11
C GLY A 88 -1.66 -7.15 -9.90
N SER A 89 -1.71 -7.93 -8.82
CA SER A 89 -2.87 -8.73 -8.42
C SER A 89 -3.32 -8.42 -6.99
N THR A 90 -4.63 -8.51 -6.76
CA THR A 90 -5.24 -8.32 -5.44
C THR A 90 -4.71 -9.30 -4.39
N SER A 91 -4.38 -10.54 -4.78
CA SER A 91 -3.83 -11.55 -3.88
C SER A 91 -2.39 -11.24 -3.47
N ALA A 92 -1.54 -10.79 -4.40
CA ALA A 92 -0.18 -10.37 -4.09
C ALA A 92 -0.16 -9.15 -3.16
N TRP A 93 -1.10 -8.22 -3.38
CA TRP A 93 -1.27 -7.07 -2.50
C TRP A 93 -1.71 -7.48 -1.10
N ARG A 94 -2.70 -8.37 -0.97
CA ARG A 94 -3.17 -8.89 0.32
C ARG A 94 -2.04 -9.55 1.12
N ASN A 95 -1.28 -10.44 0.47
CA ASN A 95 -0.16 -11.11 1.12
C ASN A 95 0.91 -10.11 1.60
N ALA A 96 1.13 -9.03 0.86
CA ALA A 96 2.04 -7.97 1.26
C ALA A 96 1.53 -7.17 2.46
N LEU A 97 0.22 -6.88 2.52
CA LEU A 97 -0.41 -6.24 3.67
C LEU A 97 -0.32 -7.11 4.93
N GLU A 98 -0.59 -8.41 4.82
CA GLU A 98 -0.44 -9.36 5.93
C GLU A 98 1.03 -9.44 6.39
N ALA A 99 1.97 -9.52 5.46
CA ALA A 99 3.40 -9.51 5.78
C ALA A 99 3.82 -8.18 6.43
N TYR A 100 3.30 -7.05 5.97
CA TYR A 100 3.54 -5.74 6.56
C TYR A 100 2.94 -5.62 7.96
N ALA A 101 1.71 -6.10 8.20
CA ALA A 101 1.09 -6.08 9.52
C ALA A 101 1.89 -6.84 10.59
N ASN A 102 2.63 -7.89 10.18
CA ASN A 102 3.52 -8.65 11.06
C ASN A 102 4.87 -7.97 11.34
N ILE A 103 5.18 -6.84 10.69
CA ILE A 103 6.39 -6.07 10.99
C ILE A 103 6.19 -5.33 12.32
N PRO A 104 7.18 -5.31 13.23
CA PRO A 104 7.05 -4.59 14.49
C PRO A 104 6.71 -3.10 14.27
N GLU A 105 5.86 -2.55 15.12
CA GLU A 105 5.28 -1.21 14.96
C GLU A 105 6.34 -0.11 14.90
N GLU A 106 7.47 -0.28 15.58
CA GLU A 106 8.58 0.67 15.58
C GLU A 106 9.18 0.90 14.19
N TRP A 107 9.00 -0.03 13.25
CA TRP A 107 9.44 0.09 11.86
C TRP A 107 8.38 0.66 10.93
N ARG A 108 7.10 0.58 11.30
CA ARG A 108 5.95 0.91 10.44
C ARG A 108 5.52 2.38 10.59
N HIS A 109 5.27 3.04 9.46
CA HIS A 109 4.67 4.39 9.44
C HIS A 109 3.13 4.37 9.38
N TYR A 110 2.57 3.27 8.91
CA TYR A 110 1.13 3.07 8.77
C TYR A 110 0.64 1.98 9.71
N GLN A 111 -0.44 2.29 10.42
CA GLN A 111 -1.18 1.33 11.24
C GLN A 111 -2.48 0.98 10.55
N PHE A 112 -2.89 -0.27 10.70
CA PHE A 112 -4.25 -0.68 10.38
C PHE A 112 -5.10 -0.37 11.60
N PRO A 113 -6.27 0.26 11.44
CA PRO A 113 -7.21 0.35 12.54
C PRO A 113 -7.53 -1.07 12.99
N ASP A 114 -7.55 -1.28 14.31
CA ASP A 114 -7.84 -2.57 14.96
C ASP A 114 -9.29 -3.06 14.75
N GLN A 115 -9.98 -2.51 13.75
CA GLN A 115 -11.39 -2.76 13.56
C GLN A 115 -11.57 -4.14 12.92
N PRO A 116 -12.31 -5.06 13.55
CA PRO A 116 -12.74 -6.26 12.87
C PRO A 116 -13.54 -5.80 11.66
N VAL A 117 -13.12 -6.23 10.47
CA VAL A 117 -13.96 -6.22 9.29
C VAL A 117 -15.29 -6.83 9.73
N PRO A 118 -16.43 -6.14 9.62
CA PRO A 118 -17.72 -6.77 9.82
C PRO A 118 -17.76 -7.95 8.85
N GLN A 119 -17.63 -9.16 9.39
CA GLN A 119 -18.03 -10.34 8.64
C GLN A 119 -19.48 -10.06 8.33
N ALA A 120 -19.82 -9.95 7.05
CA ALA A 120 -21.20 -9.84 6.65
C ALA A 120 -21.87 -11.10 7.21
N GLU A 121 -22.58 -10.92 8.32
CA GLU A 121 -23.41 -11.96 8.92
C GLU A 121 -24.42 -12.29 7.82
N SER A 122 -24.25 -13.49 7.29
CA SER A 122 -25.15 -14.13 6.36
C SER A 122 -26.47 -14.35 7.07
N GLU A 123 -27.42 -13.45 6.87
CA GLU A 123 -28.83 -13.71 7.16
C GLU A 123 -29.68 -13.25 5.96
N ASP A 124 -30.13 -14.27 5.24
CA ASP A 124 -31.33 -14.42 4.40
C ASP A 124 -31.52 -13.70 3.05
N ASP A 125 -31.76 -14.60 2.08
CA ASP A 125 -32.73 -14.62 0.97
C ASP A 125 -32.57 -13.76 -0.31
N ASP A 126 -32.50 -14.51 -1.42
CA ASP A 126 -32.89 -14.17 -2.80
C ASP A 126 -32.41 -12.84 -3.42
N LEU A 127 -31.11 -12.77 -3.77
CA LEU A 127 -30.63 -11.81 -4.77
C LEU A 127 -29.69 -12.47 -5.81
N PRO A 128 -29.86 -12.18 -7.12
CA PRO A 128 -29.18 -12.89 -8.19
C PRO A 128 -27.67 -12.66 -8.16
N GLU A 129 -26.93 -13.77 -8.31
CA GLU A 129 -25.49 -14.03 -8.40
C GLU A 129 -24.59 -12.96 -9.09
N SER A 130 -24.64 -11.71 -8.63
CA SER A 130 -23.85 -10.60 -9.18
C SER A 130 -23.08 -9.81 -8.12
N ARG A 131 -23.12 -10.26 -6.85
CA ARG A 131 -22.38 -9.64 -5.73
C ARG A 131 -21.47 -10.58 -4.96
N ILE A 132 -21.22 -11.79 -5.47
CA ILE A 132 -20.25 -12.72 -4.89
C ILE A 132 -18.84 -12.30 -5.35
N GLY A 133 -18.08 -11.68 -4.46
CA GLY A 133 -16.63 -11.46 -4.65
C GLY A 133 -16.01 -10.24 -3.98
N ARG A 134 -16.79 -9.31 -3.39
CA ARG A 134 -16.24 -8.14 -2.69
C ARG A 134 -15.84 -8.51 -1.26
N THR A 135 -14.68 -9.15 -1.13
CA THR A 135 -14.07 -9.52 0.16
C THR A 135 -13.90 -8.27 1.04
N GLY A 136 -14.17 -8.39 2.34
CA GLY A 136 -14.29 -7.30 3.33
C GLY A 136 -13.05 -6.43 3.63
N TRP A 137 -12.11 -6.32 2.68
CA TRP A 137 -10.96 -5.42 2.75
C TRP A 137 -11.18 -4.09 2.00
N LEU A 138 -12.41 -3.84 1.54
CA LEU A 138 -12.70 -2.74 0.60
C LEU A 138 -12.57 -1.35 1.22
N VAL A 139 -12.55 -1.23 2.54
CA VAL A 139 -12.37 0.05 3.23
C VAL A 139 -11.34 -0.16 4.34
N CYS A 140 -10.10 0.27 4.10
CA CYS A 140 -9.11 0.44 5.16
C CYS A 140 -8.79 1.93 5.26
N VAL A 141 -9.09 2.51 6.42
CA VAL A 141 -8.69 3.87 6.74
C VAL A 141 -7.25 3.81 7.24
N LEU A 142 -6.31 4.37 6.48
CA LEU A 142 -4.90 4.38 6.87
C LEU A 142 -4.65 5.52 7.84
N ALA A 143 -4.22 5.19 9.06
CA ALA A 143 -3.69 6.17 9.99
C ALA A 143 -2.16 6.20 9.84
N ARG A 144 -1.63 7.36 9.48
CA ARG A 144 -0.19 7.63 9.57
C ARG A 144 0.13 7.86 11.04
N SER A 145 1.01 7.06 11.60
CA SER A 145 1.53 7.32 12.95
C SER A 145 2.48 8.51 12.86
N ASP A 146 1.96 9.73 13.01
CA ASP A 146 2.78 10.93 13.19
C ASP A 146 3.39 10.90 14.60
N GLY A 147 4.38 10.04 14.77
CA GLY A 147 5.20 9.97 15.96
C GLY A 147 6.54 10.64 15.69
N GLU A 148 6.88 11.64 16.52
CA GLU A 148 8.26 12.06 16.78
C GLU A 148 9.10 10.85 17.23
N ARG A 149 9.51 9.98 16.29
CA ARG A 149 10.43 8.88 16.60
C ARG A 149 11.85 9.41 16.50
N ARG A 150 12.28 10.06 17.58
CA ARG A 150 13.70 10.21 17.91
C ARG A 150 14.27 8.81 18.06
N HIS A 151 15.03 8.34 17.07
CA HIS A 151 16.04 7.32 17.35
C HIS A 151 17.28 8.04 17.90
N PRO A 152 17.93 7.49 18.96
CA PRO A 152 19.19 8.01 19.49
C PRO A 152 20.35 7.89 18.49
#